data_AF-A0A068UHL9-F1
#
_entry.id   AF-A0A068UHL9-F1
#
_cell.length_a   1.000
_cell.length_b   1.000
_cell.length_c   1.000
_cell.angle_alpha   90.00
_cell.angle_beta   90.00
_cell.angle_gamma   90.00
#
_symmetry.space_group_name_H-M   'P 1'
#
loop_
_entity.id
_entity.type
_entity.pdbx_description
1 polymer ?
#
loop_
_entity_poly.entity_id
_entity_poly.type
_entity_poly.pdbx_seq_one_letter_code
_entity_poly.pdbx_strand_id
1 'polypeptide(L)'
;MYKKGENGHDLASDVRTDVVNSDVSANDPHKILAVINNPNTPYCHFTSGCKLPFHDVDYGWGKPLSVFAPALPVKNRIILMDAKYGEGIQALVTLADEDMKVPPDELLSLGTIDLSN
;
A
#
# COMPACT_ATOMS: atom_id res chain seq x y z
N MET A 1 5.26 -14.67 -9.85
CA MET A 1 6.05 -15.67 -9.09
C MET A 1 7.09 -14.92 -8.29
N TYR A 2 6.85 -14.72 -6.98
CA TYR A 2 7.85 -14.12 -6.10
C TYR A 2 8.91 -15.18 -5.80
N LYS A 3 10.19 -14.91 -6.09
CA LYS A 3 11.27 -15.81 -5.70
C LYS A 3 11.41 -15.75 -4.19
N LYS A 4 11.33 -16.91 -3.55
CA LYS A 4 11.64 -17.11 -2.14
C LYS A 4 13.08 -16.63 -1.89
N GLY A 5 13.30 -15.72 -0.95
CA GLY A 5 14.64 -15.24 -0.60
C GLY A 5 15.54 -16.40 -0.15
N GLU A 6 16.85 -16.25 -0.26
CA GLU A 6 17.87 -17.30 -0.04
C GLU A 6 17.82 -17.97 1.34
N ASN A 7 17.07 -17.39 2.30
CA ASN A 7 16.88 -17.91 3.66
C ASN A 7 15.49 -18.52 3.92
N GLY A 8 14.65 -18.66 2.90
CA GLY A 8 13.33 -19.29 3.02
C GLY A 8 12.25 -18.46 3.73
N HIS A 9 12.57 -17.27 4.22
CA HIS A 9 11.63 -16.32 4.82
C HIS A 9 10.78 -15.65 3.73
N ASP A 10 9.46 -15.65 3.91
CA ASP A 10 8.53 -14.98 3.00
C ASP A 10 8.33 -13.54 3.46
N LEU A 11 8.85 -12.57 2.70
CA LEU A 11 8.65 -11.14 2.98
C LEU A 11 7.16 -10.76 2.99
N ALA A 12 6.30 -11.53 2.32
CA ALA A 12 4.86 -11.28 2.32
C ALA A 12 4.23 -11.49 3.71
N SER A 13 4.82 -12.33 4.58
CA SER A 13 4.31 -12.51 5.95
C SER A 13 4.64 -11.36 6.88
N ASP A 14 5.62 -10.52 6.53
CA ASP A 14 6.01 -9.36 7.34
C ASP A 14 5.19 -8.11 6.98
N VAL A 15 4.51 -8.12 5.84
CA VAL A 15 3.62 -7.04 5.41
C VAL A 15 2.41 -7.01 6.34
N ARG A 16 2.21 -5.88 7.01
CA ARG A 16 1.05 -5.66 7.88
C ARG A 16 -0.05 -4.99 7.11
N THR A 17 -1.27 -5.48 7.31
CA THR A 17 -2.45 -4.98 6.63
C THR A 17 -3.57 -4.80 7.64
N ASP A 18 -4.09 -3.57 7.71
CA ASP A 18 -5.15 -3.19 8.63
C ASP A 18 -6.27 -2.50 7.84
N VAL A 19 -7.53 -2.84 8.11
CA VAL A 19 -8.69 -2.06 7.66
C VAL A 19 -9.23 -1.26 8.82
N VAL A 20 -9.29 0.05 8.65
CA VAL A 20 -9.88 0.98 9.61
C VAL A 20 -11.23 1.44 9.07
N ASN A 21 -12.28 1.19 9.85
CA ASN A 21 -13.58 1.86 9.73
C ASN A 21 -13.81 2.65 11.04
N SER A 22 -14.72 3.61 11.06
CA SER A 22 -15.11 4.38 12.26
C SER A 22 -15.40 3.49 13.47
N ASP A 23 -15.84 2.24 13.24
CA ASP A 23 -16.35 1.35 14.28
C ASP A 23 -15.44 0.15 14.57
N VAL A 24 -14.45 -0.17 13.73
CA VAL A 24 -13.61 -1.38 13.85
C VAL A 24 -12.23 -1.20 13.20
N SER A 25 -11.18 -1.52 13.96
CA SER A 25 -9.87 -1.92 13.40
C SER A 25 -9.90 -3.44 13.19
N ALA A 26 -9.99 -3.88 11.92
CA ALA A 26 -10.05 -5.28 11.56
C ALA A 26 -8.70 -5.73 11.00
N ASN A 27 -7.99 -6.56 11.77
CA ASN A 27 -6.75 -7.22 11.35
C ASN A 27 -6.99 -8.71 11.01
N ASP A 28 -8.23 -9.17 11.18
CA ASP A 28 -8.66 -10.54 10.87
C ASP A 28 -9.10 -10.60 9.39
N PRO A 29 -8.48 -11.44 8.55
CA PRO A 29 -8.79 -11.53 7.12
C PRO A 29 -10.26 -11.85 6.84
N HIS A 30 -10.95 -12.60 7.70
CA HIS A 30 -12.38 -12.88 7.53
C HIS A 30 -13.25 -11.65 7.78
N LYS A 31 -12.83 -10.75 8.67
CA LYS A 31 -13.53 -9.50 8.95
C LYS A 31 -13.20 -8.43 7.91
N ILE A 32 -11.95 -8.39 7.44
CA ILE A 32 -11.50 -7.49 6.37
C ILE A 32 -12.35 -7.67 5.11
N LEU A 33 -12.55 -8.91 4.66
CA LEU A 33 -13.34 -9.18 3.46
C LEU A 33 -14.82 -8.76 3.63
N ALA A 34 -15.38 -8.93 4.83
CA ALA A 34 -16.75 -8.52 5.11
C ALA A 34 -16.92 -6.98 5.06
N VAL A 35 -15.92 -6.22 5.52
CA VAL A 35 -15.92 -4.76 5.43
C VAL A 35 -15.76 -4.31 3.98
N ILE A 36 -14.78 -4.86 3.24
CA ILE A 36 -14.49 -4.49 1.85
C ILE A 36 -15.69 -4.75 0.93
N ASN A 37 -16.41 -5.85 1.14
CA ASN A 37 -17.56 -6.22 0.31
C ASN A 37 -18.85 -5.46 0.67
N ASN A 38 -18.85 -4.63 1.72
CA ASN A 38 -20.03 -3.84 2.07
C ASN A 38 -19.97 -2.45 1.40
N PRO A 39 -20.81 -2.18 0.40
CA PRO A 39 -20.75 -0.93 -0.36
C PRO A 39 -21.12 0.31 0.45
N ASN A 40 -21.81 0.13 1.58
CA ASN A 40 -22.29 1.24 2.41
C ASN A 40 -21.40 1.49 3.63
N THR A 41 -20.32 0.72 3.78
CA THR A 41 -19.41 0.88 4.91
C THR A 41 -18.22 1.74 4.49
N PRO A 42 -18.06 2.95 5.06
CA PRO A 42 -16.84 3.70 4.84
C PRO A 42 -15.67 2.94 5.44
N TYR A 43 -14.59 2.79 4.70
CA TYR A 43 -13.38 2.16 5.22
C TYR A 43 -12.15 2.76 4.54
N CYS A 44 -11.02 2.65 5.22
CA CYS A 44 -9.70 2.89 4.67
C CYS A 44 -8.83 1.67 4.93
N HIS A 45 -8.17 1.19 3.88
CA HIS A 45 -7.36 -0.02 3.91
C HIS A 45 -5.88 0.35 3.85
N PHE A 46 -5.14 0.03 4.90
CA PHE A 46 -3.72 0.36 5.02
C PHE A 46 -2.87 -0.90 4.90
N THR A 47 -1.84 -0.82 4.08
CA THR A 47 -0.79 -1.84 4.02
C THR A 47 0.55 -1.19 4.35
N SER A 48 1.24 -1.64 5.40
CA SER A 48 2.58 -1.16 5.73
C SER A 48 3.63 -2.14 5.23
N GLY A 49 4.48 -1.65 4.33
CA GLY A 49 5.72 -2.29 3.91
C GLY A 49 6.96 -1.56 4.43
N CYS A 50 6.81 -0.71 5.45
CA CYS A 50 7.92 0.00 6.07
C CYS A 50 8.89 -0.98 6.73
N LYS A 51 10.19 -0.64 6.73
CA LYS A 51 11.29 -1.43 7.29
C LYS A 51 11.50 -2.78 6.59
N LEU A 52 10.85 -3.00 5.45
CA LEU A 52 11.13 -4.14 4.60
C LEU A 52 12.25 -3.78 3.62
N PRO A 53 13.14 -4.74 3.27
CA PRO A 53 14.32 -4.48 2.47
C PRO A 53 14.02 -4.26 0.98
N PHE A 54 12.83 -3.76 0.61
CA PHE A 54 12.41 -3.67 -0.79
C PHE A 54 13.37 -2.87 -1.68
N HIS A 55 13.95 -1.79 -1.15
CA HIS A 55 14.94 -0.97 -1.88
C HIS A 55 16.36 -1.55 -1.86
N ASP A 56 16.62 -2.55 -1.02
CA ASP A 56 17.95 -3.14 -0.80
C ASP A 56 18.14 -4.51 -1.44
N VAL A 57 17.07 -5.14 -1.92
CA VAL A 57 17.14 -6.43 -2.63
C VAL A 57 17.90 -6.27 -3.94
N ASP A 58 18.93 -7.10 -4.14
CA ASP A 58 19.70 -7.20 -5.39
C ASP A 58 19.71 -8.66 -5.87
N TYR A 59 19.20 -8.89 -7.07
CA TYR A 59 19.16 -10.22 -7.70
C TYR A 59 20.35 -10.50 -8.63
N GLY A 60 21.36 -9.63 -8.65
CA GLY A 60 22.53 -9.69 -9.53
C GLY A 60 22.48 -8.72 -10.70
N TRP A 61 21.45 -7.89 -10.79
CA TRP A 61 21.28 -6.83 -11.82
C TRP A 61 21.28 -5.42 -11.22
N GLY A 62 21.62 -5.30 -9.94
CA GLY A 62 21.55 -4.05 -9.19
C GLY A 62 20.24 -3.91 -8.43
N LYS A 63 20.25 -2.96 -7.49
CA LYS A 63 19.11 -2.60 -6.65
C LYS A 63 18.00 -1.91 -7.46
N PRO A 64 16.72 -2.04 -7.07
CA PRO A 64 15.61 -1.44 -7.79
C PRO A 64 15.69 0.09 -7.83
N LEU A 65 15.31 0.68 -8.98
CA LEU A 65 15.20 2.13 -9.13
C LEU A 65 13.96 2.68 -8.40
N SER A 66 12.88 1.91 -8.33
CA SER A 66 11.69 2.26 -7.57
C SER A 66 10.95 0.99 -7.19
N VAL A 67 10.20 1.06 -6.10
CA VAL A 67 9.29 -0.01 -5.66
C VAL A 67 7.90 0.57 -5.73
N PHE A 68 6.99 -0.13 -6.41
CA PHE A 68 5.58 0.21 -6.46
C PHE A 68 4.77 -1.02 -6.16
N ALA A 69 3.54 -0.82 -5.71
CA ALA A 69 2.57 -1.88 -5.55
C ALA A 69 1.63 -1.91 -6.75
N PRO A 70 1.14 -3.09 -7.17
CA PRO A 70 0.14 -3.18 -8.21
C PRO A 70 -1.14 -2.46 -7.78
N ALA A 71 -1.78 -1.79 -8.75
CA ALA A 71 -3.15 -1.31 -8.61
C ALA A 71 -4.08 -2.52 -8.47
N LEU A 72 -4.81 -2.58 -7.36
CA LEU A 72 -5.83 -3.59 -7.12
C LEU A 72 -7.20 -2.90 -7.26
N PRO A 73 -8.25 -3.60 -7.72
CA PRO A 73 -9.60 -3.04 -7.83
C PRO A 73 -10.28 -2.94 -6.45
N VAL A 74 -9.60 -2.29 -5.50
CA VAL A 74 -10.04 -2.08 -4.12
C VAL A 74 -10.07 -0.57 -3.89
N LYS A 75 -11.24 -0.04 -3.54
CA LYS A 75 -11.40 1.38 -3.20
C LYS A 75 -10.64 1.69 -1.89
N ASN A 76 -10.16 2.93 -1.78
CA ASN A 76 -9.62 3.52 -0.54
C ASN A 76 -8.45 2.73 0.06
N ARG A 77 -7.48 2.38 -0.78
CA ARG A 77 -6.27 1.63 -0.39
C ARG A 77 -5.08 2.57 -0.27
N ILE A 78 -4.36 2.46 0.83
CA ILE A 78 -3.15 3.24 1.13
C ILE A 78 -2.04 2.26 1.46
N ILE A 79 -0.89 2.42 0.81
CA ILE A 79 0.30 1.60 1.06
C ILE A 79 1.41 2.51 1.50
N LEU A 80 1.97 2.20 2.68
CA LEU A 80 3.05 2.94 3.29
C LEU A 80 4.35 2.17 3.06
N MET A 81 5.33 2.81 2.42
CA MET A 81 6.66 2.25 2.18
C MET A 81 7.71 3.25 2.61
N ASP A 82 8.91 2.78 2.92
CA ASP A 82 10.02 3.69 3.18
C ASP A 82 10.35 4.48 1.91
N ALA A 83 10.60 5.79 2.08
CA ALA A 83 11.01 6.64 0.98
C ALA A 83 12.37 6.17 0.45
N LYS A 84 12.48 6.04 -0.87
CA LYS A 84 13.73 5.57 -1.48
C LYS A 84 14.87 6.58 -1.31
N TYR A 85 14.56 7.86 -1.40
CA TYR A 85 15.53 8.96 -1.41
C TYR A 85 15.19 9.92 -0.28
N GLY A 86 15.85 9.77 0.88
CA GLY A 86 15.70 10.64 2.03
C GLY A 86 15.03 9.97 3.24
N GLU A 87 14.80 10.74 4.29
CA GLU A 87 14.10 10.32 5.50
C GLU A 87 12.59 10.53 5.29
N GLY A 88 11.78 9.47 5.37
CA GLY A 88 10.33 9.60 5.27
C GLY A 88 9.60 8.33 4.81
N ILE A 89 8.29 8.47 4.62
CA ILE A 89 7.40 7.41 4.15
C ILE A 89 6.76 7.86 2.83
N GLN A 90 6.82 7.00 1.81
CA GLN A 90 6.05 7.13 0.59
C GLN A 90 4.67 6.49 0.81
N ALA A 91 3.61 7.26 0.56
CA ALA A 91 2.24 6.76 0.54
C ALA A 91 1.77 6.57 -0.91
N LEU A 92 1.48 5.33 -1.30
CA LEU A 92 0.77 5.02 -2.55
C LEU A 92 -0.72 4.93 -2.24
N VAL A 93 -1.51 5.85 -2.81
CA VAL A 93 -2.94 5.98 -2.51
C VAL A 93 -3.76 5.63 -3.75
N THR A 94 -4.71 4.72 -3.58
CA THR A 94 -5.75 4.37 -4.56
C THR A 94 -7.10 4.82 -4.01
N LEU A 95 -7.70 5.83 -4.63
CA LEU A 95 -9.03 6.34 -4.31
C LEU A 95 -10.02 5.90 -5.38
N ALA A 96 -11.31 5.89 -5.04
CA ALA A 96 -12.35 5.77 -6.05
C ALA A 96 -12.42 7.04 -6.91
N ASP A 97 -12.87 6.91 -8.16
CA ASP A 97 -12.98 8.04 -9.11
C ASP A 97 -13.83 9.20 -8.57
N GLU A 98 -14.82 8.90 -7.72
CA GLU A 98 -15.66 9.90 -7.06
C GLU A 98 -14.86 10.74 -6.04
N ASP A 99 -13.95 10.12 -5.30
CA ASP A 99 -13.11 10.74 -4.28
C ASP A 99 -11.88 11.43 -4.90
N MET A 100 -11.44 10.97 -6.09
CA MET A 100 -10.35 11.59 -6.86
C MET A 100 -10.74 12.94 -7.48
N LYS A 101 -12.02 13.31 -7.50
CA LYS A 101 -12.49 14.60 -8.05
C LYS A 101 -12.15 15.79 -7.15
N VAL A 102 -11.96 15.58 -5.85
CA VAL A 102 -11.61 16.63 -4.88
C VAL A 102 -10.63 16.07 -3.84
N PRO A 103 -9.41 15.71 -4.23
CA PRO A 103 -8.38 15.42 -3.24
C PRO A 103 -8.13 16.72 -2.44
N PRO A 104 -7.92 16.64 -1.12
CA PRO A 104 -7.52 17.80 -0.33
C PRO A 104 -6.29 18.46 -0.96
N ASP A 105 -6.28 19.80 -1.02
CA ASP A 105 -5.14 20.58 -1.55
C ASP A 105 -3.81 20.19 -0.89
N GLU A 106 -3.86 19.77 0.38
CA GLU A 106 -2.74 19.25 1.15
C GLU A 106 -2.16 17.95 0.56
N LEU A 107 -2.98 17.03 0.06
CA LEU A 107 -2.50 15.78 -0.57
C LEU A 107 -1.90 16.05 -1.95
N LEU A 108 -2.48 17.00 -2.70
CA LEU A 108 -1.93 17.44 -3.98
C LEU A 108 -0.56 18.09 -3.83
N SER A 109 -0.31 18.77 -2.70
CA SER A 109 0.99 19.38 -2.40
C SER A 109 2.10 18.37 -2.09
N LEU A 110 1.74 17.15 -1.67
CA LEU A 110 2.66 16.09 -1.24
C LEU A 110 2.85 14.97 -2.28
N GLY A 111 1.97 14.87 -3.27
CA GLY A 111 1.94 13.78 -4.25
C GLY A 111 2.53 14.13 -5.60
N THR A 112 3.19 13.17 -6.23
CA THR A 112 3.32 13.12 -7.70
C THR A 112 2.24 12.15 -8.19
N ILE A 113 1.33 12.62 -9.05
CA ILE A 113 0.31 11.75 -9.64
C ILE A 113 0.99 10.93 -10.75
N ASP A 114 1.17 9.63 -10.53
CA ASP A 114 1.58 8.70 -11.58
C ASP A 114 0.33 8.30 -12.38
N LEU A 115 0.21 8.83 -13.60
CA LEU A 115 -0.90 8.57 -14.52
C LEU A 115 -0.58 7.43 -15.51
N SER A 116 0.37 6.53 -15.20
CA SER A 116 0.68 5.41 -16.08
C SER A 116 -0.49 4.40 -16.16
N ASN A 117 -1.33 4.60 -17.17
CA ASN A 117 -2.26 3.63 -17.76
C ASN A 117 -1.55 2.78 -18.81
#